data_AF-F1LGW0-F1
#
_entry.id   AF-F1LGW0-F1
#
_cell.length_a   1.000
_cell.length_b   1.000
_cell.length_c   1.000
_cell.angle_alpha   90.00
_cell.angle_beta   90.00
_cell.angle_gamma   90.00
#
_symmetry.space_group_name_H-M   'P 1'
#
loop_
_entity.id
_entity.type
_entity.pdbx_description
1 polymer ?
#
loop_
_entity_poly.entity_id
_entity_poly.type
_entity_poly.pdbx_seq_one_letter_code
_entity_poly.pdbx_strand_id
1 'polypeptide(L)'
;MVHECITVVDRTILDSLIAGPSSTQKCTEQQVQVFMKQLLSALKFMHDKKIAHLDLRPEAILLQDDHLCLADFGQSRRLVR
;
A
#
# COMPACT_ATOMS: atom_id res chain seq x y z
N MET A 1 16.24 -1.99 16.79
CA MET A 1 15.84 -1.25 15.57
C MET A 1 14.33 -1.38 15.33
N VAL A 2 13.52 -1.26 16.39
CA VAL A 2 12.06 -1.53 16.33
C VAL A 2 11.33 -0.44 17.10
N HIS A 3 11.55 0.84 16.78
CA HIS A 3 10.93 1.89 17.61
C HIS A 3 10.58 3.21 16.91
N GLU A 4 10.48 3.28 15.58
CA GLU A 4 10.08 4.54 14.91
C GLU A 4 9.26 4.35 13.61
N CYS A 5 8.21 3.53 13.63
CA CYS A 5 7.21 3.55 12.55
C CYS A 5 5.80 3.43 13.14
N ILE A 6 5.40 4.43 13.92
CA ILE A 6 4.00 4.84 14.00
C ILE A 6 3.95 6.21 13.32
N THR A 7 4.23 6.23 12.02
CA THR A 7 3.78 7.35 11.20
C THR A 7 2.28 7.16 11.11
N VAL A 8 1.52 8.12 11.64
CA VAL A 8 0.07 8.17 11.47
C VAL A 8 -0.18 8.14 9.97
N VAL A 9 -0.57 6.98 9.47
CA VAL A 9 -1.05 6.85 8.10
C VAL A 9 -2.48 7.30 8.15
N ASP A 10 -2.77 8.41 7.48
CA ASP A 10 -4.06 9.07 7.58
C ASP A 10 -5.20 8.19 7.06
N ARG A 11 -4.96 7.32 6.06
CA ARG A 11 -5.94 6.34 5.53
C ARG A 11 -5.30 5.13 4.85
N THR A 12 -5.98 4.00 4.86
CA THR A 12 -5.70 2.87 3.96
C THR A 12 -6.40 3.04 2.61
N ILE A 13 -6.05 2.23 1.61
CA ILE A 13 -6.82 2.18 0.35
C ILE A 13 -8.27 1.75 0.58
N LEU A 14 -8.51 0.91 1.60
CA LEU A 14 -9.84 0.46 1.98
C LEU A 14 -10.70 1.65 2.47
N ASP A 15 -10.14 2.52 3.30
CA ASP A 15 -10.84 3.72 3.80
C ASP A 15 -11.21 4.68 2.66
N SER A 16 -10.33 4.83 1.67
CA SER A 16 -10.59 5.65 0.48
C SER A 16 -11.64 5.06 -0.47
N LEU A 17 -11.87 3.74 -0.41
CA LEU A 17 -12.89 3.05 -1.22
C LEU A 17 -14.23 2.94 -0.49
N ILE A 18 -14.23 2.81 0.83
CA ILE A 18 -15.43 2.58 1.67
C ILE A 18 -16.05 3.88 2.19
N ALA A 19 -15.37 5.03 2.03
CA ALA A 19 -15.89 6.36 2.39
C ALA A 19 -17.41 6.45 2.11
N GLY A 20 -18.19 6.45 3.20
CA GLY A 20 -19.61 6.16 3.18
C GLY A 20 -20.44 7.16 2.34
N PRO A 21 -21.76 6.94 2.20
CA PRO A 21 -22.63 7.75 1.34
C PRO A 21 -22.71 9.26 1.68
N SER A 22 -22.08 9.69 2.78
CA SER A 22 -21.97 11.09 3.22
C SER A 22 -20.67 11.80 2.81
N SER A 23 -19.69 11.10 2.23
CA SER A 23 -18.47 11.68 1.65
C SER A 23 -18.44 11.40 0.14
N THR A 24 -18.58 12.43 -0.68
CA THR A 24 -18.77 12.33 -2.14
C THR A 24 -17.51 11.94 -2.93
N GLN A 25 -16.39 11.67 -2.27
CA GLN A 25 -15.12 11.42 -2.94
C GLN A 25 -14.90 9.93 -3.19
N LYS A 26 -15.61 9.41 -4.20
CA LYS A 26 -15.29 8.11 -4.79
C LYS A 26 -13.95 8.20 -5.53
N CYS A 27 -13.08 7.21 -5.34
CA CYS A 27 -11.87 7.10 -6.15
C CYS A 27 -12.25 6.97 -7.64
N THR A 28 -11.69 7.83 -8.48
CA THR A 28 -11.85 7.75 -9.94
C THR A 28 -10.97 6.65 -10.52
N GLU A 29 -11.31 6.15 -11.71
CA GLU A 29 -10.47 5.19 -12.43
C GLU A 29 -9.04 5.73 -12.67
N GLN A 30 -8.93 7.05 -12.90
CA GLN A 30 -7.65 7.71 -13.04
C GLN A 30 -6.82 7.67 -11.75
N GLN A 31 -7.43 7.90 -10.58
CA GLN A 31 -6.74 7.76 -9.29
C GLN A 31 -6.32 6.32 -9.02
N VAL A 32 -7.19 5.35 -9.32
CA VAL A 32 -6.86 3.92 -9.22
C VAL A 32 -5.66 3.60 -10.09
N GLN A 33 -5.60 4.10 -11.32
CA GLN A 33 -4.46 3.90 -12.21
C GLN A 33 -3.15 4.47 -11.63
N VAL A 34 -3.20 5.64 -10.97
CA VAL A 34 -2.04 6.22 -10.28
C VAL A 34 -1.57 5.34 -9.14
N PHE A 35 -2.48 4.89 -8.27
CA PHE A 35 -2.14 4.01 -7.15
C PHE A 35 -1.60 2.65 -7.62
N MET A 36 -2.19 2.07 -8.66
CA MET A 36 -1.69 0.81 -9.23
C MET A 36 -0.26 0.93 -9.76
N LYS A 37 0.09 2.06 -10.40
CA LYS A 37 1.47 2.32 -10.84
C LYS A 37 2.43 2.41 -9.64
N GLN A 38 2.02 3.06 -8.56
CA GLN A 38 2.84 3.17 -7.34
C GLN A 38 3.03 1.80 -6.66
N LEU A 39 1.95 1.01 -6.52
CA LEU A 39 2.02 -0.35 -5.97
C LEU A 39 2.96 -1.25 -6.77
N LEU A 40 2.82 -1.25 -8.10
CA LEU A 40 3.69 -2.05 -8.99
C LEU A 40 5.15 -1.60 -8.91
N SER A 41 5.41 -0.30 -8.74
CA SER A 41 6.76 0.23 -8.52
C SER A 41 7.37 -0.28 -7.22
N ALA A 42 6.61 -0.25 -6.11
CA ALA A 42 7.05 -0.77 -4.82
C ALA A 42 7.33 -2.29 -4.88
N LEU A 43 6.44 -3.06 -5.50
CA LEU A 43 6.62 -4.50 -5.69
C LEU A 43 7.83 -4.81 -6.57
N LYS A 44 8.05 -4.05 -7.65
CA LYS A 44 9.23 -4.19 -8.49
C LYS A 44 10.51 -4.00 -7.66
N PHE A 45 10.58 -2.95 -6.83
CA PHE A 45 11.72 -2.72 -5.95
C PHE A 45 12.00 -3.91 -5.03
N MET A 46 10.97 -4.49 -4.42
CA MET A 46 11.11 -5.69 -3.58
C MET A 46 11.61 -6.89 -4.38
N HIS A 47 11.01 -7.13 -5.56
CA HIS A 47 11.35 -8.27 -6.42
C HIS A 47 12.77 -8.17 -6.99
N ASP A 48 13.25 -6.97 -7.30
CA ASP A 48 14.65 -6.73 -7.71
C ASP A 48 15.63 -7.12 -6.59
N LYS A 49 15.21 -7.01 -5.32
CA LYS A 49 15.94 -7.47 -4.13
C LYS A 49 15.68 -8.94 -3.74
N LYS A 50 14.95 -9.69 -4.57
CA LYS A 50 14.52 -11.06 -4.29
C LYS A 50 13.71 -11.17 -3.00
N ILE A 51 12.83 -10.21 -2.73
CA ILE A 51 11.91 -10.25 -1.59
C ILE A 51 10.48 -10.30 -2.14
N ALA A 52 9.68 -11.27 -1.69
CA ALA A 52 8.24 -11.31 -1.93
C ALA A 52 7.49 -10.78 -0.70
N HIS A 53 6.44 -10.00 -0.90
CA HIS A 53 5.62 -9.46 0.20
C HIS A 53 4.76 -10.54 0.88
N LEU A 54 4.11 -11.38 0.05
CA LEU A 54 3.25 -12.51 0.43
C LEU A 54 1.95 -12.16 1.19
N ASP A 55 1.73 -10.90 1.54
CA ASP A 55 0.47 -10.44 2.16
C ASP A 55 -0.02 -9.10 1.59
N LEU A 56 -0.58 -9.11 0.37
CA LEU A 56 -1.04 -7.89 -0.32
C LEU A 56 -2.53 -7.63 -0.10
N ARG A 57 -2.93 -7.50 1.17
CA ARG A 57 -4.30 -7.12 1.53
C ARG A 57 -4.47 -5.60 1.56
N PRO A 58 -5.69 -5.05 1.38
CA PRO A 58 -5.93 -3.61 1.39
C PRO A 58 -5.40 -2.89 2.63
N GLU A 59 -5.39 -3.55 3.79
CA GLU A 59 -4.89 -3.00 5.05
C GLU A 59 -3.36 -2.80 5.04
N ALA A 60 -2.64 -3.56 4.21
CA ALA A 60 -1.20 -3.42 4.00
C ALA A 60 -0.86 -2.34 2.96
N ILE A 61 -1.87 -1.68 2.37
CA ILE A 61 -1.72 -0.65 1.35
C ILE A 61 -2.19 0.69 1.93
N LEU A 62 -1.21 1.51 2.27
CA LEU A 62 -1.38 2.77 2.99
C LEU A 62 -1.38 3.93 2.01
N LEU A 63 -2.15 4.98 2.30
CA LEU A 63 -2.19 6.21 1.53
C LEU A 63 -1.76 7.39 2.42
N GLN A 64 -0.76 8.14 1.96
CA GLN A 64 -0.27 9.36 2.60
C GLN A 64 -0.05 10.42 1.52
N ASP A 65 -0.75 11.56 1.61
CA ASP A 65 -0.60 12.68 0.67
C ASP A 65 -0.64 12.26 -0.83
N ASP A 66 -1.64 11.45 -1.22
CA ASP A 66 -1.79 10.85 -2.58
C ASP A 66 -0.67 9.87 -3.01
N HIS A 67 0.18 9.45 -2.07
CA HIS A 67 1.18 8.41 -2.28
C HIS A 67 0.82 7.10 -1.58
N LEU A 68 0.95 6.02 -2.34
CA LEU A 68 0.80 4.65 -1.87
C LEU A 68 2.09 4.15 -1.24
N CYS A 69 1.97 3.64 -0.02
CA CYS A 69 3.03 3.00 0.73
C CYS A 69 2.64 1.55 1.05
N LEU A 70 3.59 0.62 0.93
CA LEU A 70 3.40 -0.78 1.31
C LEU A 70 3.83 -0.97 2.76
N ALA A 71 3.01 -1.67 3.54
CA ALA A 71 3.23 -1.95 4.96
C ALA A 71 3.01 -3.43 5.29
N ASP A 72 3.24 -3.80 6.55
CA ASP A 72 3.08 -5.16 7.06
C ASP A 72 3.94 -6.23 6.35
N PHE A 73 5.26 -6.11 6.52
CA PHE A 73 6.24 -7.05 5.97
C PHE A 73 6.40 -8.34 6.79
N GLY A 74 5.50 -8.66 7.73
CA GLY A 74 5.64 -9.83 8.63
C GLY A 74 5.71 -11.16 7.87
N GLN A 75 4.99 -11.24 6.75
CA GLN A 75 4.97 -12.40 5.86
C GLN A 75 6.02 -12.34 4.75
N SER A 76 6.79 -11.26 4.65
CA SER A 76 7.77 -11.10 3.58
C SER A 76 8.91 -12.11 3.68
N ARG A 77 9.38 -12.61 2.54
CA ARG A 77 10.45 -13.62 2.48
C ARG A 77 11.45 -13.31 1.38
N ARG A 78 12.73 -13.59 1.65
CA ARG A 78 13.74 -13.64 0.60
C ARG A 78 13.50 -14.90 -0.24
N LEU A 79 13.35 -14.71 -1.54
CA LEU A 79 13.27 -15.81 -2.49
C LEU A 79 14.69 -16.33 -2.75
N VAL A 80 15.01 -17.45 -2.12
CA VAL A 80 16.21 -18.24 -2.42
C VAL A 80 15.85 -19.19 -3.56
N ARG A 81 16.64 -19.18 -4.63
CA ARG A 81 16.57 -20.21 -5.66
C ARG A 81 17.36 -21.43 -5.23
#